data_AF-A0A919Y3A7-F1
#
_entry.id   AF-A0A919Y3A7-F1
#
_cell.length_a   1.000
_cell.length_b   1.000
_cell.length_c   1.000
_cell.angle_alpha   90.00
_cell.angle_beta   90.00
_cell.angle_gamma   90.00
#
_symmetry.space_group_name_H-M   'P 1'
#
loop_
_entity.id
_entity.type
_entity.pdbx_description
1 polymer ?
#
loop_
_entity_poly.entity_id
_entity_poly.type
_entity_poly.pdbx_seq_one_letter_code
_entity_poly.pdbx_strand_id
1 'polypeptide(L)' 'MDKQRAKTHRRRTLREWRAFRRLSKTAISSRMGVHISTYTNIEEHPWEIKMKYAIKLAEIFECEVHDIIFFEQESNLKLG' A
#
# COMPACT_ATOMS: atom_id res chain seq x y z
N MET A 1 -4.97 32.04 5.41
CA MET A 1 -5.71 31.29 4.36
C MET A 1 -4.68 30.46 3.62
N ASP A 2 -4.42 29.26 4.11
CA ASP A 2 -3.42 28.38 3.53
C ASP A 2 -3.84 27.93 2.14
N LYS A 3 -2.96 28.19 1.17
CA LYS A 3 -3.13 27.79 -0.22
C LYS A 3 -3.09 26.26 -0.27
N GLN A 4 -4.26 25.65 -0.46
CA GLN A 4 -4.42 24.24 -0.80
C GLN A 4 -3.66 23.96 -2.10
N ARG A 5 -2.38 23.62 -2.03
CA ARG A 5 -1.68 22.99 -3.15
C ARG A 5 -2.36 21.64 -3.35
N ALA A 6 -3.05 21.47 -4.48
CA ALA A 6 -3.55 20.19 -4.92
C ALA A 6 -2.37 19.21 -4.97
N LYS A 7 -2.21 18.39 -3.92
CA LYS A 7 -1.32 17.22 -3.97
C LYS A 7 -1.88 16.37 -5.10
N THR A 8 -1.15 16.22 -6.20
CA THR A 8 -1.34 15.08 -7.09
C THR A 8 -1.13 13.83 -6.23
N HIS A 9 -2.21 13.20 -5.75
CA HIS A 9 -2.15 12.01 -4.92
C HIS A 9 -1.69 10.86 -5.82
N ARG A 10 -0.36 10.75 -6.01
CA ARG A 10 0.22 9.62 -6.74
C ARG A 10 0.00 8.38 -5.89
N ARG A 11 -0.97 7.56 -6.31
CA ARG A 11 -1.18 6.23 -5.78
C ARG A 11 0.06 5.38 -6.05
N ARG A 12 0.39 4.47 -5.13
CA ARG A 12 1.58 3.60 -5.20
C ARG A 12 1.23 2.19 -4.75
N THR A 13 1.92 1.21 -5.32
CA THR A 13 1.95 -0.16 -4.80
C THR A 13 2.61 -0.21 -3.43
N LEU A 14 2.42 -1.31 -2.69
CA LEU A 14 3.08 -1.52 -1.40
C LEU A 14 4.61 -1.48 -1.50
N ARG A 15 5.16 -2.05 -2.57
CA ARG A 15 6.60 -2.05 -2.85
C ARG A 15 7.14 -0.63 -3.05
N GLU A 16 6.42 0.19 -3.82
CA GLU A 16 6.79 1.59 -4.06
C GLU A 16 6.67 2.44 -2.79
N TRP A 17 5.64 2.25 -1.98
CA TRP A 17 5.50 2.92 -0.69
C TRP A 17 6.64 2.56 0.26
N ARG A 18 6.99 1.28 0.34
CA ARG A 18 8.14 0.81 1.12
C ARG A 18 9.45 1.46 0.65
N ALA A 19 9.68 1.52 -0.66
CA ALA A 19 10.86 2.18 -1.22
C ALA A 19 10.88 3.69 -0.93
N PHE A 20 9.74 4.36 -1.09
CA PHE A 20 9.57 5.79 -0.80
C PHE A 20 9.87 6.12 0.67
N ARG A 21 9.42 5.27 1.60
CA ARG A 21 9.68 5.39 3.04
C ARG A 21 11.04 4.83 3.49
N ARG A 22 11.84 4.28 2.57
CA ARG A 22 13.14 3.62 2.84
C ARG A 22 13.05 2.52 3.89
N LEU A 23 11.96 1.76 3.88
CA LEU A 23 11.73 0.66 4.82
C LEU A 23 12.15 -0.68 4.19
N SER A 24 12.70 -1.58 5.00
CA SER A 24 12.90 -2.98 4.59
C SER A 24 11.61 -3.79 4.82
N LYS A 25 11.51 -4.97 4.20
CA LYS A 25 10.41 -5.92 4.48
C LYS A 25 10.37 -6.30 5.96
N THR A 26 11.54 -6.49 6.59
CA THR A 26 11.67 -6.77 8.02
C THR A 26 11.15 -5.63 8.89
N ALA A 27 11.44 -4.37 8.54
CA ALA A 27 10.96 -3.23 9.30
C ALA A 27 9.42 -3.14 9.25
N ILE A 28 8.82 -3.42 8.10
CA ILE A 28 7.36 -3.39 7.97
C ILE A 28 6.73 -4.56 8.73
N SER A 29 7.25 -5.78 8.57
CA SER A 29 6.71 -6.96 9.25
C SER A 29 6.76 -6.80 10.77
N SER A 30 7.85 -6.24 11.31
CA SER A 30 7.96 -5.92 12.74
C SER A 30 6.91 -4.90 13.20
N ARG A 31 6.68 -3.82 12.43
CA ARG A 31 5.66 -2.81 12.75
C ARG A 31 4.23 -3.31 12.61
N MET A 32 4.01 -4.27 11.72
CA MET A 32 2.73 -4.95 11.55
C MET A 32 2.49 -6.06 12.59
N GLY A 33 3.53 -6.50 13.30
CA GLY A 33 3.43 -7.64 14.22
C GLY A 33 3.20 -8.97 13.50
N VAL A 34 3.76 -9.14 12.30
CA VAL A 34 3.62 -10.36 11.48
C VAL A 34 4.99 -10.92 11.10
N HIS A 35 5.03 -12.17 10.68
CA HIS A 35 6.25 -12.76 10.12
C HIS A 35 6.61 -12.11 8.78
N ILE A 36 7.90 -12.05 8.44
CA ILE A 36 8.38 -11.46 7.18
C ILE A 36 7.75 -12.12 5.95
N SER A 37 7.51 -13.44 5.99
CA SER A 37 6.85 -14.15 4.88
C SER A 37 5.41 -13.69 4.67
N THR A 38 4.68 -13.34 5.75
CA THR A 38 3.34 -12.77 5.65
C THR A 38 3.36 -11.43 4.94
N TYR A 39 4.31 -10.56 5.28
CA TYR A 39 4.44 -9.28 4.58
C TYR A 39 4.88 -9.44 3.12
N THR A 40 5.78 -10.39 2.83
CA THR A 40 6.16 -10.74 1.45
C THR A 40 4.94 -11.19 0.64
N ASN A 41 4.11 -12.08 1.18
CA ASN A 41 2.87 -12.52 0.54
C ASN A 41 1.89 -11.36 0.30
N ILE A 42 1.83 -10.39 1.23
CA ILE A 42 1.00 -9.20 1.06
C ILE A 42 1.52 -8.30 -0.08
N GLU A 43 2.84 -8.15 -0.26
CA GLU A 43 3.39 -7.42 -1.42
C GLU A 43 3.17 -8.15 -2.76
N GLU A 44 3.19 -9.48 -2.76
CA GLU A 44 3.02 -10.32 -3.96
C GLU A 44 1.55 -10.48 -4.36
N HIS A 45 0.65 -10.53 -3.37
CA HIS A 45 -0.79 -10.72 -3.55
C HIS A 45 -1.59 -9.62 -2.82
N PRO A 46 -1.42 -8.34 -3.19
CA PRO A 46 -2.03 -7.23 -2.47
C PRO A 46 -3.56 -7.22 -2.54
N TRP A 47 -4.17 -7.91 -3.51
CA TRP A 47 -5.62 -8.07 -3.64
C TRP A 47 -6.24 -8.97 -2.56
N GLU A 48 -5.43 -9.82 -1.90
CA GLU A 48 -5.88 -10.71 -0.82
C GLU A 48 -5.77 -10.06 0.57
N ILE A 49 -5.38 -8.78 0.61
CA ILE A 49 -5.11 -8.11 1.88
C ILE A 49 -6.35 -8.03 2.77
N LYS A 50 -6.17 -8.37 4.05
CA LYS A 50 -7.20 -8.16 5.07
C LYS A 50 -7.27 -6.68 5.42
N MET A 51 -8.48 -6.13 5.61
CA MET A 51 -8.70 -4.71 5.93
C MET A 51 -7.85 -4.20 7.10
N LYS A 52 -7.68 -5.01 8.16
CA LYS A 52 -6.81 -4.67 9.31
C LYS A 52 -5.37 -4.34 8.90
N TYR A 53 -4.83 -5.03 7.90
CA TYR A 53 -3.48 -4.81 7.40
C TYR A 53 -3.41 -3.62 6.46
N ALA A 54 -4.46 -3.38 5.66
CA ALA A 54 -4.55 -2.20 4.82
C ALA A 54 -4.50 -0.90 5.65
N ILE A 55 -5.27 -0.84 6.73
CA ILE A 55 -5.25 0.30 7.68
C ILE A 55 -3.87 0.44 8.32
N LYS A 56 -3.28 -0.67 8.80
CA LYS A 56 -1.95 -0.64 9.43
C LYS A 56 -0.86 -0.17 8.46
N LEU A 57 -0.93 -0.55 7.20
CA LEU A 57 0.02 -0.12 6.18
C LEU A 57 -0.15 1.37 5.86
N ALA A 58 -1.39 1.87 5.79
CA ALA A 58 -1.66 3.29 5.64
C ALA A 58 -1.06 4.11 6.80
N GLU A 59 -1.19 3.64 8.04
CA GLU A 59 -0.52 4.25 9.21
C GLU A 59 1.01 4.24 9.06
N ILE A 60 1.61 3.09 8.73
CA ILE A 60 3.08 2.94 8.57
C ILE A 60 3.62 3.83 7.45
N PHE A 61 2.84 3.99 6.38
CA PHE A 61 3.19 4.80 5.21
C PHE A 61 2.76 6.25 5.31
N GLU A 62 2.08 6.64 6.40
CA GLU A 62 1.47 7.95 6.62
C GLU A 62 0.76 8.46 5.34
N CYS A 63 -0.13 7.62 4.82
CA CYS A 63 -0.97 7.90 3.66
C CYS A 63 -2.40 7.47 3.93
N GLU A 64 -3.30 7.79 3.01
CA GLU A 64 -4.65 7.25 3.06
C GLU A 64 -4.69 5.85 2.45
N VAL A 65 -5.66 5.02 2.85
CA VAL A 65 -5.82 3.67 2.29
C VAL A 65 -6.03 3.72 0.77
N HIS A 66 -6.74 4.74 0.26
CA HIS A 66 -6.99 4.90 -1.18
C HIS A 66 -5.75 5.29 -1.99
N ASP A 67 -4.69 5.76 -1.33
CA ASP A 67 -3.39 6.03 -1.97
C ASP A 67 -2.60 4.75 -2.26
N ILE A 68 -3.02 3.62 -1.71
CA ILE A 68 -2.38 2.33 -1.92
C ILE A 68 -3.08 1.59 -3.08
N ILE A 69 -2.27 1.08 -4.00
CA ILE A 69 -2.72 0.23 -5.11
C ILE A 69 -2.73 -1.21 -4.60
N PHE A 70 -3.92 -1.71 -4.25
CA PHE A 70 -4.13 -3.11 -3.87
C PHE A 70 -4.59 -3.99 -5.04
N PHE A 71 -5.23 -3.37 -6.03
CA PHE A 71 -5.78 -4.02 -7.21
C PHE A 71 -5.26 -3.27 -8.43
N GLU A 72 -4.36 -3.88 -9.19
CA GLU A 72 -3.99 -3.38 -10.51
C GLU A 72 -5.09 -3.78 -11.49
N GLN A 73 -5.75 -2.78 -12.07
CA GLN A 73 -6.82 -3.01 -13.01
C GLN A 73 -6.20 -3.30 -14.39
N GLU A 74 -5.81 -4.54 -14.66
CA GLU A 74 -5.82 -4.99 -16.06
C GLU A 74 -7.28 -5.16 -16.47
N SER A 75 -7.88 -4.06 -16.90
CA SER A 75 -9.24 -4.04 -17.40
C SER A 75 -9.30 -4.76 -18.75
N ASN A 76 -9.31 -6.09 -18.75
CA ASN A 76 -9.72 -6.90 -19.91
C ASN A 76 -11.26 -6.97 -20.03
N LEU A 77 -11.99 -6.03 -19.41
CA LEU A 77 -13.43 -5.87 -19.57
C LEU A 77 -13.72 -5.38 -20.99
N LYS A 78 -13.88 -6.32 -21.92
CA LYS A 78 -14.62 -6.07 -23.16
C LYS A 78 -16.08 -5.98 -22.77
N LEU A 79 -16.58 -4.76 -22.55
CA LEU A 79 -18.01 -4.52 -22.58
C LEU A 79 -18.44 -4.71 -24.04
N GLY A 80 -19.13 -5.83 -24.28
CA GLY A 80 -19.76 -6.14 -25.57
C GLY A 80 -21.02 -5.33 -25.80
#